data_AF-A0A1B9ACT7-F1
#
_entry.id   AF-A0A1B9ACT7-F1
#
_cell.length_a   1.000
_cell.length_b   1.000
_cell.length_c   1.000
_cell.angle_alpha   90.00
_cell.angle_beta   90.00
_cell.angle_gamma   90.00
#
_symmetry.space_group_name_H-M   'P 1'
#
loop_
_entity.id
_entity.type
_entity.pdbx_description
1 polymer ?
#
loop_
_entity_poly.entity_id
_entity_poly.type
_entity_poly.pdbx_seq_one_letter_code
_entity_poly.pdbx_strand_id
1 'polypeptide(L)'
;MPKKSDQKTESVDKDKIVQLPEKGNKNDQGEELSRMLAAVLEYLSDETVEVIDINYLFDNTEGLEAWWNDYQENNRKKIEAEIRESLSKLSLEDLQKIRGQIKENQTKG
;
A
#
# COMPACT_ATOMS: atom_id res chain seq x y z
N MET A 1 49.88 5.24 -34.55
CA MET A 1 49.43 3.83 -34.41
C MET A 1 49.36 3.47 -32.92
N PRO A 2 48.50 2.49 -32.54
CA PRO A 2 47.67 2.51 -31.33
C PRO A 2 48.27 1.81 -30.09
N LYS A 3 47.70 2.05 -28.89
CA LYS A 3 47.02 1.03 -28.06
C LYS A 3 46.42 1.61 -26.75
N LYS A 4 45.19 1.16 -26.47
CA LYS A 4 44.44 1.25 -25.20
C LYS A 4 45.21 0.59 -24.04
N SER A 5 44.91 1.03 -22.82
CA SER A 5 44.63 0.20 -21.62
C SER A 5 44.31 1.14 -20.45
N ASP A 6 43.03 1.27 -20.09
CA ASP A 6 42.39 0.57 -18.96
C ASP A 6 42.77 1.18 -17.60
N GLN A 7 42.06 2.24 -17.24
CA GLN A 7 41.94 2.70 -15.86
C GLN A 7 40.90 1.83 -15.15
N LYS A 8 41.39 1.02 -14.22
CA LYS A 8 40.62 0.39 -13.15
C LYS A 8 40.63 1.32 -11.94
N THR A 9 39.44 1.63 -11.41
CA THR A 9 39.07 2.17 -10.07
C THR A 9 37.66 2.75 -10.31
N GLU A 10 36.61 2.52 -9.53
CA GLU A 10 36.43 2.02 -8.18
C GLU A 10 34.96 1.59 -8.06
N SER A 11 34.73 0.64 -7.17
CA SER A 11 33.44 0.22 -6.66
C SER A 11 32.59 1.39 -6.15
N VAL A 12 31.39 1.56 -6.69
CA VAL A 12 30.24 2.10 -5.95
C VAL A 12 28.98 1.46 -6.53
N ASP A 13 28.48 0.39 -5.89
CA ASP A 13 27.09 -0.06 -6.02
C ASP A 13 26.22 1.01 -5.36
N LYS A 14 25.91 2.06 -6.11
CA LYS A 14 24.91 3.06 -5.74
C LYS A 14 23.73 2.88 -6.66
N ASP A 15 22.62 2.62 -6.00
CA ASP A 15 21.28 2.91 -6.46
C ASP A 15 20.76 2.00 -7.59
N LYS A 16 20.11 0.90 -7.20
CA LYS A 16 18.92 0.44 -7.94
C LYS A 16 17.83 1.51 -7.78
N ILE A 17 17.99 2.62 -8.50
CA ILE A 17 16.92 3.58 -8.71
C ILE A 17 15.87 2.84 -9.54
N VAL A 18 14.74 2.51 -8.93
CA VAL A 18 13.55 2.07 -9.65
C VAL A 18 13.16 3.25 -10.54
N GLN A 19 13.52 3.18 -11.82
CA GLN A 19 13.09 4.17 -12.81
C GLN A 19 11.58 4.07 -12.96
N LEU A 20 10.86 5.09 -12.48
CA LEU A 20 9.43 5.23 -12.73
C LEU A 20 9.25 5.64 -14.20
N PRO A 21 8.44 4.92 -15.00
CA PRO A 21 8.29 5.25 -16.42
C PRO A 21 7.55 6.58 -16.57
N GLU A 22 8.10 7.43 -17.44
CA GLU A 22 7.48 8.70 -17.82
C GLU A 22 6.12 8.47 -18.48
N LYS A 23 5.14 9.28 -18.05
CA LYS A 23 3.73 9.25 -18.47
C LYS A 23 3.55 9.05 -19.98
N GLY A 24 3.13 7.84 -20.37
CA GLY A 24 2.52 7.52 -21.64
C GLY A 24 1.08 7.04 -21.45
N ASN A 25 0.18 7.55 -22.28
CA ASN A 25 -1.16 7.07 -22.66
C ASN A 25 -2.06 6.23 -21.69
N LYS A 26 -3.33 6.65 -21.62
CA LYS A 26 -4.43 6.13 -20.77
C LYS A 26 -4.73 4.61 -20.83
N ASN A 27 -4.09 3.83 -21.70
CA ASN A 27 -4.19 2.36 -21.70
C ASN A 27 -3.23 1.70 -20.67
N ASP A 28 -2.29 2.47 -20.10
CA ASP A 28 -1.23 1.96 -19.23
C ASP A 28 -1.66 1.77 -17.76
N GLN A 29 -2.86 2.19 -17.35
CA GLN A 29 -3.26 2.10 -15.94
C GLN A 29 -3.32 0.66 -15.43
N GLY A 30 -3.80 -0.28 -16.25
CA GLY A 30 -3.85 -1.70 -15.90
C GLY A 30 -2.47 -2.33 -15.80
N GLU A 31 -1.56 -1.99 -16.71
CA GLU A 31 -0.18 -2.47 -16.69
C GLU A 31 0.63 -1.83 -15.55
N GLU A 32 0.42 -0.55 -15.28
CA GLU A 32 1.03 0.18 -14.18
C GLU A 32 0.56 -0.35 -12.82
N LEU A 33 -0.74 -0.64 -12.66
CA LEU A 33 -1.27 -1.32 -11.47
C LEU A 33 -0.69 -2.73 -11.32
N SER A 34 -0.59 -3.48 -12.42
CA SER A 34 -0.01 -4.82 -12.41
C SER A 34 1.47 -4.80 -12.03
N ARG A 35 2.22 -3.80 -12.53
CA ARG A 35 3.64 -3.57 -12.18
C ARG A 35 3.80 -3.18 -10.72
N MET A 36 2.96 -2.28 -10.20
CA MET A 36 2.99 -1.90 -8.79
C MET A 36 2.63 -3.08 -7.89
N LEU A 37 1.62 -3.87 -8.25
CA LEU A 37 1.26 -5.08 -7.52
C LEU A 37 2.41 -6.10 -7.54
N ALA A 38 3.04 -6.31 -8.70
CA ALA A 38 4.20 -7.21 -8.81
C ALA A 38 5.37 -6.75 -7.92
N ALA A 39 5.68 -5.46 -7.88
CA ALA A 39 6.73 -4.91 -7.00
C ALA A 39 6.41 -5.09 -5.51
N VAL A 40 5.14 -4.94 -5.12
CA VAL A 40 4.70 -5.21 -3.74
C VAL A 40 4.81 -6.69 -3.41
N LEU A 41 4.37 -7.58 -4.32
CA LEU A 41 4.48 -9.02 -4.12
C LEU A 41 5.94 -9.48 -4.06
N GLU A 42 6.82 -8.92 -4.90
CA GLU A 42 8.26 -9.20 -4.87
C GLU A 42 8.86 -8.82 -3.51
N TYR A 43 8.55 -7.63 -2.99
CA TYR A 43 8.97 -7.19 -1.66
C TYR A 43 8.42 -8.07 -0.53
N LEU A 44 7.14 -8.46 -0.58
CA LEU A 44 6.54 -9.35 0.43
C LEU A 44 7.07 -10.78 0.34
N SER A 45 7.55 -11.21 -0.83
CA SER A 45 8.09 -12.55 -1.08
C SER A 45 9.58 -12.68 -0.79
N ASP A 46 10.26 -11.56 -0.53
CA ASP A 46 11.67 -11.54 -0.23
C ASP A 46 11.92 -12.07 1.20
N GLU A 47 12.28 -13.35 1.29
CA GLU A 47 12.61 -14.03 2.56
C GLU A 47 13.85 -13.45 3.27
N THR A 48 14.60 -12.56 2.62
CA THR A 48 15.74 -11.83 3.22
C THR A 48 15.32 -10.51 3.86
N VAL A 49 14.13 -9.99 3.55
CA VAL A 49 13.56 -8.85 4.25
C VAL A 49 13.16 -9.32 5.65
N GLU A 50 13.93 -8.90 6.66
CA GLU A 50 13.52 -9.11 8.05
C GLU A 50 12.13 -8.48 8.24
N VAL A 51 11.16 -9.32 8.60
CA VAL A 51 9.82 -8.86 9.01
C VAL A 51 9.98 -8.17 10.35
N ILE A 52 10.15 -6.86 10.31
CA ILE A 52 10.23 -6.05 11.52
C ILE A 52 8.85 -6.04 12.16
N ASP A 53 8.77 -6.45 13.43
CA ASP A 53 7.56 -6.30 14.23
C ASP A 53 7.14 -4.82 14.26
N ILE A 54 5.88 -4.54 13.97
CA ILE A 54 5.35 -3.18 14.01
C ILE A 54 5.54 -2.54 15.39
N ASN A 55 5.54 -3.34 16.47
CA ASN A 55 5.83 -2.87 17.82
C ASN A 55 7.27 -2.37 17.94
N TYR A 56 8.24 -3.06 17.32
CA TYR A 56 9.62 -2.59 17.26
C TYR A 56 9.73 -1.24 16.54
N LEU A 57 8.97 -1.03 15.46
CA LEU A 57 8.96 0.26 14.76
C LEU A 57 8.38 1.37 15.64
N PHE A 58 7.30 1.10 16.37
CA PHE A 58 6.71 2.06 17.30
C PHE A 58 7.68 2.40 18.45
N ASP A 59 8.32 1.39 19.04
CA ASP A 59 9.25 1.57 20.16
C ASP A 59 10.54 2.32 19.76
N ASN A 60 10.97 2.18 18.51
CA ASN A 60 12.24 2.75 18.02
C ASN A 60 12.07 4.00 17.15
N THR A 61 10.83 4.47 16.92
CA THR A 61 10.56 5.66 16.11
C THR A 61 9.65 6.63 16.86
N GLU A 62 10.24 7.71 17.37
CA GLU A 62 9.52 8.74 18.11
C GLU A 62 8.37 9.32 17.27
N GLY A 63 7.16 9.30 17.84
CA GLY A 63 5.96 9.86 17.20
C GLY A 63 5.27 8.96 16.17
N LEU A 64 5.85 7.81 15.78
CA LEU A 64 5.24 6.92 14.78
C LEU A 64 3.95 6.29 15.29
N GLU A 65 3.92 5.84 16.55
CA GLU A 65 2.73 5.27 17.18
C GLU A 65 1.58 6.29 17.25
N ALA A 66 1.90 7.52 17.68
CA ALA A 66 0.93 8.61 17.77
C ALA A 66 0.35 8.97 16.39
N TRP A 67 1.23 9.11 15.38
CA TRP A 67 0.81 9.34 14.00
C TRP A 67 -0.08 8.20 13.47
N TRP A 68 0.28 6.95 13.76
CA TRP A 68 -0.48 5.79 13.32
C TRP A 68 -1.88 5.76 13.93
N ASN A 69 -1.99 6.04 15.22
CA ASN A 69 -3.27 6.15 15.92
C ASN A 69 -4.15 7.27 15.33
N ASP A 70 -3.58 8.44 15.08
CA ASP A 70 -4.28 9.56 14.45
C ASP A 70 -4.74 9.22 13.03
N TYR A 71 -3.90 8.53 12.25
CA TYR A 71 -4.25 8.06 10.92
C TYR A 71 -5.44 7.09 10.96
N GLN A 72 -5.40 6.09 11.86
CA GLN A 72 -6.49 5.12 12.01
C GLN A 72 -7.80 5.79 12.41
N GLU A 73 -7.75 6.73 13.36
CA GLU A 73 -8.91 7.50 13.81
C GLU A 73 -9.53 8.32 12.67
N ASN A 74 -8.70 9.06 11.94
CA ASN A 74 -9.15 9.90 10.83
C ASN A 74 -9.69 9.06 9.67
N ASN A 75 -9.03 7.95 9.35
CA ASN A 75 -9.48 7.03 8.31
C ASN A 75 -10.82 6.38 8.69
N ARG A 76 -11.01 5.97 9.96
CA ARG A 76 -12.31 5.46 10.44
C ARG A 76 -13.42 6.48 10.24
N LYS A 77 -13.20 7.74 10.63
CA LYS A 77 -14.19 8.82 10.45
C LYS A 77 -14.54 9.05 8.98
N LYS A 78 -13.53 9.03 8.10
CA LYS A 78 -13.73 9.20 6.67
C LYS A 78 -14.58 8.06 6.09
N ILE A 79 -14.22 6.82 6.40
CA ILE A 79 -14.96 5.63 5.97
C ILE A 79 -16.40 5.67 6.51
N GLU A 80 -16.60 6.04 7.78
CA GLU A 80 -17.94 6.16 8.36
C GLU A 80 -18.80 7.19 7.63
N ALA A 81 -18.22 8.35 7.27
CA ALA A 81 -18.90 9.38 6.50
C ALA A 81 -19.28 8.88 5.10
N GLU A 82 -18.37 8.20 4.40
CA GLU A 82 -18.61 7.62 3.07
C GLU A 82 -19.68 6.51 3.10
N ILE A 83 -19.66 5.65 4.13
CA ILE A 83 -20.69 4.65 4.35
C ILE A 83 -22.04 5.33 4.58
N ARG A 84 -22.10 6.33 5.48
CA ARG A 84 -23.34 7.03 5.78
C ARG A 84 -23.92 7.72 4.54
N GLU A 85 -23.08 8.36 3.74
CA GLU A 85 -23.50 8.98 2.49
C GLU A 85 -24.03 7.92 1.51
N SER A 86 -23.31 6.81 1.34
CA SER A 86 -23.71 5.73 0.44
C SER A 86 -25.03 5.08 0.85
N LEU A 87 -25.20 4.78 2.15
CA LEU A 87 -26.43 4.23 2.70
C LEU A 87 -27.62 5.20 2.59
N SER A 88 -27.38 6.50 2.71
CA SER A 88 -28.45 7.51 2.59
C SER A 88 -29.10 7.56 1.21
N LYS A 89 -28.41 7.05 0.19
CA LYS A 89 -28.87 7.00 -1.21
C LYS A 89 -29.64 5.72 -1.54
N LEU A 90 -29.69 4.75 -0.63
CA LEU A 90 -30.32 3.45 -0.85
C LEU A 90 -31.82 3.46 -0.50
N SER A 91 -32.56 2.54 -1.12
CA SER A 91 -33.96 2.31 -0.79
C SER A 91 -34.10 1.63 0.59
N LEU A 92 -35.29 1.74 1.20
CA LEU A 92 -35.58 1.06 2.47
C LEU A 92 -35.36 -0.46 2.38
N GLU A 93 -35.70 -1.05 1.25
CA GLU A 93 -35.62 -2.49 1.00
C GLU A 93 -34.15 -2.95 0.93
N ASP A 94 -33.29 -2.17 0.25
CA ASP A 94 -31.86 -2.41 0.21
C ASP A 94 -31.21 -2.25 1.59
N LEU A 95 -31.63 -1.24 2.36
CA LEU A 95 -31.17 -1.03 3.74
C LEU A 95 -31.57 -2.19 4.66
N GLN A 96 -32.78 -2.75 4.49
CA GLN A 96 -33.21 -3.93 5.24
C GLN A 96 -32.39 -5.17 4.89
N LYS A 97 -32.05 -5.37 3.61
CA LYS A 97 -31.18 -6.47 3.17
C LYS A 97 -29.78 -6.37 3.77
N ILE A 98 -29.16 -5.18 3.72
CA ILE A 98 -27.85 -4.93 4.33
C ILE A 98 -27.90 -5.20 5.85
N ARG A 99 -28.94 -4.71 6.53
CA ARG A 99 -29.14 -4.97 7.97
C ARG A 99 -29.24 -6.46 8.29
N GLY A 100 -29.89 -7.24 7.44
CA GLY A 100 -29.98 -8.70 7.58
C GLY A 100 -28.60 -9.37 7.51
N GLN A 101 -27.80 -9.01 6.50
CA GLN A 101 -26.45 -9.56 6.30
C GLN A 101 -25.50 -9.26 7.46
N ILE A 102 -25.58 -8.04 8.03
CA ILE A 102 -24.76 -7.66 9.19
C ILE A 102 -25.09 -8.53 10.41
N LYS A 103 -26.38 -8.74 10.68
CA LYS A 103 -26.83 -9.56 11.82
C LYS A 103 -26.37 -11.01 11.70
N GLU A 104 -26.45 -11.59 10.50
CA GLU A 104 -26.01 -12.96 10.25
C GLU A 104 -24.51 -13.15 10.50
N ASN A 105 -23.69 -12.17 10.09
CA ASN A 105 -22.25 -12.21 10.31
C ASN A 105 -21.87 -12.08 11.80
N GLN A 106 -22.62 -11.30 12.58
CA GLN A 106 -22.39 -11.18 14.03
C GLN A 106 -22.79 -12.44 14.81
N THR A 107 -23.67 -13.27 14.28
CA THR A 107 -24.07 -14.54 14.92
C THR A 107 -23.18 -15.74 14.59
N LYS A 108 -22.27 -15.59 13.63
CA LYS A 108 -21.40 -16.68 13.13
C LYS A 108 -19.94 -16.58 13.59
N GLY A 109 -19.56 -15.49 14.25
CA GLY A 109 -18.25 -15.29 14.88
C GLY A 109 -18.34 -15.50 16.39
#